data_AF-A0A5C8JEN4-F1
#
_entry.id   AF-A0A5C8JEN4-F1
#
_cell.length_a   1.000
_cell.length_b   1.000
_cell.length_c   1.000
_cell.angle_alpha   90.00
_cell.angle_beta   90.00
_cell.angle_gamma   90.00
#
_symmetry.space_group_name_H-M   'P 1'
#
loop_
_entity.id
_entity.type
_entity.pdbx_description
1 polymer ?
#
loop_
_entity_poly.entity_id
_entity_poly.type
_entity_poly.pdbx_seq_one_letter_code
_entity_poly.pdbx_strand_id
1 'polypeptide(L)'
;MKQLSTAQRFKLVTGVDIYKKFNELKKASEGDFDGMTELQDFLHYGLYLTYEEKDLQKARSLFADFDKSKEFNTDGQTLEELMTRFAPNNA
;
A
#
# COMPACT_ATOMS: atom_id res chain seq x y z
N MET A 1 -7.48 17.79 -16.29
CA MET A 1 -6.93 16.46 -16.65
C MET A 1 -7.59 15.40 -15.79
N LYS A 2 -7.96 14.24 -16.35
CA LYS A 2 -8.49 13.12 -15.54
C LYS A 2 -7.37 12.61 -14.63
N GLN A 3 -7.60 12.56 -13.33
CA GLN A 3 -6.65 11.99 -12.36
C GLN A 3 -7.09 10.58 -12.01
N LEU A 4 -6.12 9.66 -11.85
CA LEU A 4 -6.38 8.33 -11.32
C LEU A 4 -6.72 8.44 -9.84
N SER A 5 -7.68 7.65 -9.37
CA SER A 5 -7.90 7.54 -7.94
C SER A 5 -6.70 6.88 -7.26
N THR A 6 -6.49 7.15 -5.98
CA THR A 6 -5.45 6.50 -5.18
C THR A 6 -5.56 4.98 -5.25
N ALA A 7 -6.77 4.42 -5.22
CA ALA A 7 -7.00 2.98 -5.34
C ALA A 7 -6.55 2.41 -6.70
N GLN A 8 -6.85 3.11 -7.79
CA GLN A 8 -6.39 2.70 -9.12
C GLN A 8 -4.87 2.80 -9.24
N ARG A 9 -4.29 3.85 -8.68
CA ARG A 9 -2.84 4.03 -8.68
C ARG A 9 -2.14 2.96 -7.86
N PHE A 10 -2.63 2.66 -6.67
CA PHE A 10 -2.14 1.55 -5.84
C PHE A 10 -2.14 0.24 -6.62
N LYS A 11 -3.25 -0.09 -7.28
CA LYS A 11 -3.36 -1.29 -8.11
C LYS A 11 -2.34 -1.32 -9.25
N LEU A 12 -2.04 -0.18 -9.86
CA LEU A 12 -1.02 -0.09 -10.91
C LEU A 12 0.40 -0.21 -10.36
N VAL A 13 0.66 0.21 -9.11
CA VAL A 13 1.97 0.08 -8.44
C VAL A 13 2.19 -1.36 -7.96
N THR A 14 1.22 -1.93 -7.25
CA THR A 14 1.38 -3.19 -6.52
C THR A 14 0.84 -4.41 -7.26
N GLY A 15 0.07 -4.20 -8.33
CA GLY A 15 -0.64 -5.26 -9.06
C GLY A 15 -1.89 -5.77 -8.34
N VAL A 16 -2.21 -5.29 -7.14
CA VAL A 16 -3.29 -5.81 -6.29
C VAL A 16 -4.30 -4.71 -5.93
N ASP A 17 -5.56 -5.09 -5.81
CA ASP A 17 -6.61 -4.20 -5.33
C ASP A 17 -6.48 -3.95 -3.82
N ILE A 18 -6.36 -2.68 -3.43
CA ILE A 18 -6.18 -2.29 -2.03
C ILE A 18 -7.33 -2.72 -1.13
N TYR A 19 -8.57 -2.72 -1.62
CA TYR A 19 -9.72 -3.13 -0.81
C TYR A 19 -9.67 -4.63 -0.49
N LYS A 20 -9.09 -5.45 -1.38
CA LYS A 20 -8.84 -6.88 -1.09
C LYS A 20 -7.81 -7.02 0.03
N LYS A 21 -6.71 -6.27 -0.03
CA LYS A 21 -5.65 -6.30 0.98
C LYS A 21 -6.12 -5.81 2.35
N PHE A 22 -6.99 -4.80 2.41
CA PHE A 22 -7.62 -4.41 3.68
C PHE A 22 -8.56 -5.46 4.25
N ASN A 23 -9.31 -6.18 3.40
CA ASN A 23 -10.13 -7.29 3.87
C ASN A 23 -9.27 -8.45 4.39
N GLU A 24 -8.13 -8.72 3.75
CA GLU A 24 -7.14 -9.68 4.26
C GLU A 24 -6.59 -9.22 5.62
N LEU A 25 -6.27 -7.93 5.77
CA LEU A 25 -5.72 -7.37 7.02
C LEU A 25 -6.72 -7.50 8.17
N LYS A 26 -8.00 -7.20 7.92
CA LYS A 26 -9.07 -7.38 8.92
C LYS A 26 -9.20 -8.84 9.35
N LYS A 27 -9.23 -9.77 8.38
CA LYS A 27 -9.31 -11.21 8.69
C LYS A 27 -8.09 -11.71 9.46
N ALA A 28 -6.89 -11.23 9.08
CA ALA A 28 -5.65 -11.56 9.77
C ALA A 28 -5.64 -11.03 11.21
N SER A 29 -6.24 -9.87 11.47
CA SER A 29 -6.35 -9.32 12.83
C SER A 29 -7.33 -10.08 13.74
N GLU A 30 -8.22 -10.89 13.17
CA GLU A 30 -9.22 -11.69 13.90
C GLU A 30 -8.74 -13.12 14.21
N GLY A 31 -7.55 -13.52 13.75
CA GLY A 31 -7.00 -14.88 13.93
C GLY A 31 -5.47 -14.92 14.02
N ASP A 32 -4.91 -16.13 14.10
CA ASP A 32 -3.46 -16.37 14.10
C ASP A 32 -3.00 -16.55 12.63
N PHE A 33 -2.58 -15.46 12.00
CA PHE A 33 -2.22 -15.43 10.58
C PHE A 33 -0.70 -15.23 10.40
N ASP A 34 -0.03 -16.27 9.92
CA ASP A 34 1.42 -16.35 9.63
C ASP A 34 1.91 -15.42 8.50
N GLY A 35 1.17 -14.36 8.16
CA GLY A 35 1.55 -13.39 7.11
C GLY A 35 1.19 -11.95 7.44
N MET A 36 0.94 -11.64 8.71
CA MET A 36 0.46 -10.31 9.13
C MET A 36 1.52 -9.24 8.88
N THR A 37 2.79 -9.52 9.15
CA THR A 37 3.91 -8.60 8.93
C THR A 37 4.07 -8.29 7.46
N GLU A 38 4.11 -9.31 6.59
CA GLU A 38 4.24 -9.12 5.14
C GLU A 38 3.06 -8.34 4.56
N LEU A 39 1.86 -8.56 5.09
CA LEU A 39 0.67 -7.84 4.68
C LEU A 39 0.71 -6.36 5.11
N GLN A 40 1.19 -6.09 6.32
CA GLN A 40 1.39 -4.72 6.80
C GLN A 40 2.45 -3.99 5.97
N ASP A 41 3.62 -4.59 5.77
CA ASP A 41 4.71 -4.00 4.98
C ASP A 41 4.28 -3.75 3.52
N PHE A 42 3.54 -4.70 2.92
CA PHE A 42 2.98 -4.56 1.58
C PHE A 42 2.06 -3.35 1.48
N LEU A 43 1.12 -3.22 2.42
CA LEU A 43 0.19 -2.10 2.46
C LEU A 43 0.93 -0.78 2.73
N HIS A 44 1.93 -0.81 3.61
CA HIS A 44 2.69 0.34 4.05
C HIS A 44 3.46 0.95 2.89
N TYR A 45 4.32 0.17 2.26
CA TYR A 45 5.14 0.66 1.17
C TYR A 45 4.33 0.93 -0.10
N GLY A 46 3.33 0.09 -0.38
CA GLY A 46 2.43 0.29 -1.52
C GLY A 46 1.65 1.60 -1.43
N LEU A 47 1.15 1.96 -0.25
CA LEU A 47 0.47 3.24 -0.02
C LEU A 47 1.45 4.41 -0.09
N TYR A 48 2.62 4.31 0.55
CA TYR A 48 3.64 5.35 0.51
C TYR A 48 4.01 5.71 -0.93
N LEU A 49 4.36 4.73 -1.77
CA LEU A 49 4.69 4.96 -3.18
C LEU A 49 3.52 5.51 -3.99
N THR A 50 2.29 5.16 -3.63
CA THR A 50 1.09 5.68 -4.30
C THR A 50 0.92 7.19 -4.06
N TYR A 51 1.25 7.68 -2.87
CA TYR A 51 1.14 9.09 -2.52
C TYR A 51 2.35 9.91 -2.95
N GLU A 52 3.54 9.42 -2.63
CA GLU A 52 4.75 10.27 -2.65
C GLU A 52 5.54 10.14 -3.97
N GLU A 53 5.58 8.96 -4.59
CA GLU A 53 6.28 8.78 -5.86
C GLU A 53 5.36 9.17 -7.03
N LYS A 54 5.68 10.24 -7.76
CA LYS A 54 4.88 10.79 -8.86
C LYS A 54 5.05 10.00 -10.17
N ASP A 55 6.18 9.34 -10.36
CA ASP A 55 6.44 8.51 -11.53
C ASP A 55 5.93 7.09 -11.30
N LEU A 56 4.92 6.69 -12.08
CA LEU A 56 4.30 5.38 -11.95
C LEU A 56 5.22 4.21 -12.38
N GLN A 57 6.16 4.43 -13.29
CA GLN A 57 7.13 3.39 -13.66
C GLN A 57 8.15 3.20 -12.54
N LYS A 58 8.64 4.30 -11.95
CA LYS A 58 9.54 4.26 -10.81
C LYS A 58 8.89 3.62 -9.59
N ALA A 59 7.66 4.01 -9.25
CA ALA A 59 6.91 3.40 -8.15
C ALA A 59 6.74 1.88 -8.34
N ARG A 60 6.43 1.43 -9.56
CA ARG A 60 6.35 -0.02 -9.87
C ARG A 60 7.69 -0.73 -9.68
N SER A 61 8.79 -0.14 -10.15
CA SER A 61 10.12 -0.72 -9.99
C SER A 61 10.49 -0.85 -8.52
N LEU A 62 10.34 0.23 -7.75
CA LEU A 62 10.64 0.26 -6.33
C LEU A 62 9.81 -0.78 -5.55
N PHE A 63 8.52 -0.89 -5.86
CA PHE A 63 7.66 -1.89 -5.22
C PHE A 63 8.06 -3.32 -5.58
N ALA A 64 8.45 -3.59 -6.83
CA ALA A 64 8.94 -4.89 -7.25
C ALA A 64 10.28 -5.26 -6.61
N ASP A 65 11.14 -4.28 -6.33
CA ASP A 65 12.39 -4.48 -5.60
C ASP A 65 12.10 -4.81 -4.13
N PHE A 66 11.20 -4.07 -3.49
CA PHE A 66 10.68 -4.39 -2.15
C PHE A 66 10.09 -5.80 -2.07
N ASP A 67 9.29 -6.22 -3.05
CA ASP A 67 8.66 -7.55 -2.98
C ASP A 67 9.70 -8.69 -2.97
N LYS A 68 10.89 -8.44 -3.53
CA LYS A 68 12.01 -9.39 -3.52
C LYS A 68 12.89 -9.25 -2.28
N SER A 69 13.26 -8.03 -1.89
CA SER A 69 14.22 -7.78 -0.80
C SER A 69 13.58 -7.71 0.58
N LYS A 70 12.29 -7.35 0.63
CA LYS A 70 11.55 -6.94 1.84
C LYS A 70 12.13 -5.70 2.53
N GLU A 71 13.01 -4.97 1.84
CA GLU A 71 13.57 -3.70 2.31
C GLU A 71 12.77 -2.54 1.72
N PHE A 72 12.41 -1.58 2.57
CA PHE A 72 11.71 -0.37 2.16
C PHE A 72 11.96 0.78 3.14
N ASN A 73 11.66 2.00 2.69
CA ASN A 73 11.67 3.20 3.51
C ASN A 73 10.46 4.06 3.15
N THR A 74 9.77 4.58 4.17
CA THR A 74 8.58 5.44 4.04
C THR A 74 8.82 6.86 4.58
N ASP A 75 10.08 7.24 4.77
CA ASP A 75 10.51 8.52 5.33
C ASP A 75 9.86 8.84 6.68
N GLY A 76 9.63 7.80 7.49
CA GLY A 76 9.02 7.90 8.81
C GLY A 76 7.49 7.96 8.82
N GLN A 77 6.81 7.97 7.66
CA GLN A 77 5.35 7.85 7.62
C GLN A 77 4.95 6.44 8.05
N THR A 78 3.96 6.34 8.93
CA THR A 78 3.41 5.08 9.44
C THR A 78 2.30 4.54 8.53
N LEU A 79 2.02 3.24 8.61
CA LEU A 79 0.91 2.62 7.90
C LEU A 79 -0.44 3.26 8.28
N GLU A 80 -0.65 3.59 9.55
CA GLU A 80 -1.88 4.20 10.05
C GLU A 80 -2.14 5.59 9.44
N GLU A 81 -1.12 6.45 9.34
CA GLU A 81 -1.21 7.76 8.71
C GLU A 81 -1.58 7.63 7.22
N LEU A 82 -0.95 6.69 6.53
CA LEU A 82 -1.19 6.44 5.11
C LEU A 82 -2.57 5.85 4.85
N MET A 83 -3.04 4.95 5.72
CA MET A 83 -4.39 4.39 5.66
C MET A 83 -5.46 5.45 5.97
N THR A 84 -5.21 6.34 6.92
CA THR A 84 -6.10 7.46 7.24
C THR A 84 -6.23 8.41 6.05
N ARG A 85 -5.13 8.68 5.34
CA ARG A 85 -5.12 9.41 4.06
C ARG A 85 -5.88 8.70 2.95
N PHE A 86 -6.00 7.37 3.01
CA PHE A 86 -6.68 6.56 2.00
C PHE A 86 -8.17 6.41 2.25
N ALA A 87 -8.57 6.32 3.52
CA ALA A 87 -9.97 6.28 3.89
C ALA A 87 -10.68 7.45 3.20
N PRO A 88 -11.83 7.20 2.54
CA PRO A 88 -12.59 8.30 1.98
C PRO A 88 -12.89 9.25 3.14
N ASN A 89 -12.61 10.54 2.97
CA ASN A 89 -13.21 11.57 3.80
C ASN A 89 -14.73 11.36 3.72
N ASN A 90 -15.29 10.61 4.68
CA ASN A 90 -16.68 10.77 5.09
C ASN A 90 -16.69 11.94 6.06
N ALA A 91 -16.54 13.15 5.48
CA ALA A 91 -16.97 14.43 6.02
C ALA A 91 -17.03 15.42 4.85
#